data_AF-A0A5J5T7X8-F1
#
_entry.id   AF-A0A5J5T7X8-F1
#
_cell.length_a   1.000
_cell.length_b   1.000
_cell.length_c   1.000
_cell.angle_alpha   90.00
_cell.angle_beta   90.00
_cell.angle_gamma   90.00
#
_symmetry.space_group_name_H-M   'P 1'
#
loop_
_entity.id
_entity.type
_entity.pdbx_description
1 polymer ?
#
loop_
_entity_poly.entity_id
_entity_poly.type
_entity_poly.pdbx_seq_one_letter_code
_entity_poly.pdbx_strand_id
1 'polypeptide(L)'
;MKNGNSNTKLILLHPYIQKQGSSNRLWLLAFVSFFTIAFLLTLMYTRESITTKTTAPSTTVTGPAGSAIGGPPLPNTVVNTLLHYASKSNDSYHMAYSELKPISDVLRKCSSPCNFLVFGLTQETLLWKSLNHNGRTVFIDENRYYAAYYEELHPEIDAYDVQYTTKISETRELIASAKEQIRNECRPVQNLLFSECKLGINDFPNHVYEVDWDLILIDGPRGDGPDGPGRMQPIFTSGVLARSKKGGNPKTHIFVHDYYRDVEKMSGDEFLCKENLVEYNDTLAHFVVERMEENSFQYCRNNNNNIRSTKASSSS
;
A
#
# COMPACT_ATOMS: atom_id res chain seq x y z
N MET A 1 -60.73 40.32 -59.09
CA MET A 1 -59.67 41.23 -58.61
C MET A 1 -58.37 40.43 -58.48
N LYS A 2 -57.30 40.99 -59.06
CA LYS A 2 -55.89 40.53 -59.20
C LYS A 2 -55.61 39.28 -60.06
N ASN A 3 -55.20 39.61 -61.29
CA ASN A 3 -54.63 38.83 -62.39
C ASN A 3 -53.26 38.23 -62.08
N GLY A 4 -52.91 37.17 -62.83
CA GLY A 4 -51.52 36.82 -63.13
C GLY A 4 -51.37 35.48 -63.83
N ASN A 5 -51.75 35.42 -65.12
CA ASN A 5 -51.71 34.22 -65.93
C ASN A 5 -50.28 33.81 -66.36
N SER A 6 -50.17 32.52 -66.67
CA SER A 6 -49.03 31.68 -66.96
C SER A 6 -48.03 32.16 -68.02
N ASN A 7 -46.74 31.86 -67.79
CA ASN A 7 -45.83 31.44 -68.85
C ASN A 7 -45.12 30.13 -68.43
N THR A 8 -45.36 29.10 -69.21
CA THR A 8 -44.84 27.73 -69.13
C THR A 8 -43.33 27.65 -69.33
N LYS A 9 -42.62 26.95 -68.44
CA LYS A 9 -41.34 26.29 -68.74
C LYS A 9 -41.39 24.83 -68.34
N LEU A 10 -41.22 23.99 -69.35
CA LEU A 10 -41.05 22.54 -69.28
C LEU A 10 -39.75 22.24 -68.51
N ILE A 11 -39.83 21.50 -67.40
CA ILE A 11 -38.64 20.86 -66.81
C ILE A 11 -38.84 19.36 -66.89
N LEU A 12 -38.10 18.78 -67.82
CA LEU A 12 -37.95 17.36 -68.08
C LEU A 12 -37.27 16.71 -66.86
N LEU A 13 -37.96 15.85 -66.11
CA LEU A 13 -37.33 14.96 -65.15
C LEU A 13 -36.85 13.71 -65.90
N HIS A 14 -35.54 13.58 -66.07
CA HIS A 14 -34.91 12.32 -66.47
C HIS A 14 -34.24 11.67 -65.25
N PRO A 15 -34.40 10.35 -65.03
CA PRO A 15 -33.81 9.64 -63.92
C PRO A 15 -32.37 9.26 -64.28
N TYR A 16 -31.41 9.49 -63.37
CA TYR A 16 -30.12 8.83 -63.48
C TYR A 16 -29.58 8.43 -62.10
N ILE A 17 -29.52 7.12 -61.89
CA ILE A 17 -28.89 6.43 -60.78
C ILE A 17 -27.39 6.25 -61.11
N GLN A 18 -26.55 6.29 -60.07
CA GLN A 18 -25.12 5.88 -60.01
C GLN A 18 -24.12 6.77 -60.77
N LYS A 19 -22.92 7.09 -60.27
CA LYS A 19 -22.03 6.38 -59.33
C LYS A 19 -20.95 7.40 -58.90
N GLN A 20 -20.79 7.64 -57.61
CA GLN A 20 -19.55 8.25 -57.10
C GLN A 20 -19.28 7.78 -55.67
N GLY A 21 -18.81 6.53 -55.54
CA GLY A 21 -18.17 6.06 -54.31
C GLY A 21 -16.79 6.70 -54.23
N SER A 22 -16.60 7.62 -53.29
CA SER A 22 -15.33 8.33 -53.11
C SER A 22 -14.23 7.37 -52.63
N SER A 23 -13.09 7.39 -53.34
CA SER A 23 -11.87 6.61 -53.07
C SER A 23 -11.45 6.59 -51.59
N ASN A 24 -11.76 7.68 -50.87
CA ASN A 24 -11.42 7.88 -49.48
C ASN A 24 -12.06 6.85 -48.54
N ARG A 25 -13.27 6.36 -48.81
CA ARG A 25 -13.94 5.35 -47.95
C ARG A 25 -13.27 3.98 -48.07
N LEU A 26 -12.80 3.62 -49.26
CA LEU A 26 -12.08 2.37 -49.49
C LEU A 26 -10.70 2.40 -48.83
N TRP A 27 -10.03 3.55 -48.88
CA TRP A 27 -8.73 3.72 -48.22
C TRP A 27 -8.84 3.69 -46.69
N LEU A 28 -9.90 4.28 -46.13
CA LEU A 28 -10.18 4.24 -44.69
C LEU A 28 -10.49 2.81 -44.21
N LEU A 29 -11.26 2.05 -44.98
CA LEU A 29 -11.53 0.63 -44.69
C LEU A 29 -10.25 -0.21 -44.77
N ALA A 30 -9.39 0.03 -45.77
CA ALA A 30 -8.10 -0.66 -45.89
C ALA A 30 -7.18 -0.33 -44.71
N PHE A 31 -7.12 0.94 -44.29
CA PHE A 31 -6.33 1.39 -43.14
C PHE A 31 -6.82 0.73 -41.85
N VAL A 32 -8.11 0.81 -41.53
CA VAL A 32 -8.69 0.17 -40.34
C VAL A 32 -8.48 -1.35 -40.37
N SER A 33 -8.69 -1.99 -41.52
CA SER A 33 -8.45 -3.43 -41.68
C SER A 33 -6.99 -3.79 -41.42
N PHE A 34 -6.03 -2.99 -41.89
CA PHE A 34 -4.61 -3.24 -41.67
C PHE A 34 -4.24 -3.17 -40.18
N PHE A 35 -4.71 -2.13 -39.46
CA PHE A 35 -4.42 -1.99 -38.02
C PHE A 35 -5.10 -3.07 -37.17
N THR A 36 -6.33 -3.48 -37.53
CA THR A 36 -7.01 -4.59 -36.82
C THR A 36 -6.28 -5.92 -37.04
N ILE A 37 -5.83 -6.22 -38.25
CA ILE A 37 -5.05 -7.44 -38.54
C ILE A 37 -3.70 -7.39 -37.82
N ALA A 38 -3.00 -6.25 -37.84
CA ALA A 38 -1.74 -6.07 -37.11
C ALA A 38 -1.95 -6.30 -35.61
N PHE A 39 -3.01 -5.75 -35.01
CA PHE A 39 -3.33 -5.94 -33.60
C PHE A 39 -3.65 -7.41 -33.26
N LEU A 40 -4.42 -8.10 -34.10
CA LEU A 40 -4.73 -9.52 -33.92
C LEU A 40 -3.48 -10.41 -34.07
N LEU A 41 -2.60 -10.10 -35.02
CA LEU A 41 -1.33 -10.81 -35.18
C LEU A 41 -0.42 -10.60 -33.97
N THR A 42 -0.35 -9.39 -33.41
CA THR A 42 0.38 -9.12 -32.16
C THR A 42 -0.18 -9.92 -31.00
N LEU A 43 -1.51 -9.98 -30.84
CA LEU A 43 -2.16 -10.80 -29.81
C LEU A 43 -1.88 -12.30 -29.97
N MET A 44 -1.83 -12.81 -31.20
CA MET A 44 -1.51 -14.23 -31.43
C MET A 44 -0.02 -14.51 -31.17
N TYR A 45 0.87 -13.61 -31.56
CA TYR A 45 2.32 -13.75 -31.34
C TYR A 45 2.69 -13.66 -29.84
N THR A 46 2.00 -12.81 -29.08
CA THR A 46 2.15 -12.78 -27.61
C THR A 46 1.56 -14.03 -26.96
N ARG A 47 0.51 -14.64 -27.53
CA ARG A 47 -0.07 -15.89 -27.03
C ARG A 47 0.81 -17.11 -27.24
N GLU A 48 1.49 -17.22 -28.38
CA GLU A 48 2.48 -18.28 -28.62
C GLU A 48 3.71 -18.14 -27.72
N SER A 49 4.10 -16.90 -27.37
CA SER A 49 5.17 -16.64 -26.40
C SER A 49 4.82 -17.04 -24.95
N ILE A 50 3.52 -17.20 -24.64
CA ILE A 50 3.04 -17.60 -23.30
C ILE A 50 2.90 -19.13 -23.18
N THR A 51 2.83 -19.87 -24.28
CA THR A 51 2.52 -21.32 -24.25
C THR A 51 3.75 -22.23 -24.10
N THR A 52 4.95 -21.67 -23.95
CA THR A 52 6.21 -22.42 -23.80
C THR A 52 6.88 -22.31 -22.42
N LYS A 53 6.22 -21.75 -21.39
CA LYS A 53 6.68 -21.92 -20.01
C LYS A 53 6.23 -23.28 -19.46
N THR A 54 7.11 -24.25 -19.68
CA THR A 54 7.21 -25.58 -19.11
C THR A 54 6.55 -25.73 -17.74
N THR A 55 5.63 -26.68 -17.64
CA THR A 55 5.16 -27.30 -16.40
C THR A 55 6.35 -27.87 -15.63
N ALA A 56 6.71 -27.26 -14.49
CA ALA A 56 7.58 -27.89 -13.52
C ALA A 56 6.83 -29.07 -12.87
N PRO A 57 7.48 -30.23 -12.64
CA PRO A 57 6.84 -31.36 -12.00
C PRO A 57 6.57 -31.04 -10.53
N SER A 58 5.30 -31.05 -10.13
CA SER A 58 4.90 -31.05 -8.73
C SER A 58 5.30 -32.39 -8.11
N THR A 59 6.40 -32.42 -7.36
CA THR A 59 6.75 -33.51 -6.47
C THR A 59 5.79 -33.50 -5.28
N THR A 60 4.74 -34.32 -5.36
CA THR A 60 3.87 -34.62 -4.22
C THR A 60 4.64 -35.51 -3.24
N VAL A 61 5.24 -34.89 -2.21
CA VAL A 61 5.73 -35.63 -1.05
C VAL A 61 4.53 -36.00 -0.19
N THR A 62 4.00 -37.20 -0.38
CA THR A 62 3.05 -37.81 0.55
C THR A 62 3.82 -38.25 1.82
N GLY A 63 4.00 -37.32 2.75
CA GLY A 63 4.39 -37.60 4.13
C GLY A 63 3.16 -37.69 5.05
N PRO A 64 3.18 -38.50 6.12
CA PRO A 64 2.02 -38.72 6.96
C PRO A 64 1.65 -37.44 7.72
N ALA A 65 0.35 -37.15 7.75
CA ALA A 65 -0.26 -36.01 8.41
C ALA A 65 0.04 -36.02 9.92
N GLY A 66 0.55 -34.89 10.42
CA GLY A 66 0.67 -34.60 11.85
C GLY A 66 1.97 -33.93 12.23
N SER A 67 2.15 -32.64 11.90
CA SER A 67 3.03 -31.68 12.59
C SER A 67 2.78 -30.28 12.00
N ALA A 68 2.93 -29.24 12.83
CA ALA A 68 2.62 -27.85 12.52
C ALA A 68 3.11 -27.38 11.12
N ILE A 69 2.31 -26.55 10.45
CA ILE A 69 2.52 -26.06 9.07
C ILE A 69 3.69 -25.05 8.96
N GLY A 70 4.64 -25.07 9.89
CA GLY A 70 5.83 -24.22 9.86
C GLY A 70 7.09 -25.05 9.95
N GLY A 71 8.04 -24.81 9.05
CA GLY A 71 9.40 -25.31 9.22
C GLY A 71 10.04 -24.77 10.53
N PRO A 72 11.22 -25.26 10.92
CA PRO A 72 11.95 -24.66 12.02
C PRO A 72 12.23 -23.17 11.74
N PRO A 73 12.34 -22.31 12.78
CA PRO A 73 12.73 -20.92 12.59
C PRO A 73 14.13 -20.86 11.94
N LEU A 74 14.41 -19.76 11.23
CA LEU A 74 15.73 -19.57 10.62
C LEU A 74 16.84 -19.61 11.68
N PRO A 75 17.96 -20.31 11.42
CA PRO A 75 19.11 -20.26 12.32
C PRO A 75 19.61 -18.84 12.51
N ASN A 76 20.02 -18.49 13.73
CA ASN A 76 20.55 -17.16 14.04
C ASN A 76 21.76 -16.78 13.17
N THR A 77 22.57 -17.75 12.76
CA THR A 77 23.69 -17.53 11.84
C THR A 77 23.20 -17.01 10.49
N VAL A 78 22.13 -17.60 9.93
CA VAL A 78 21.53 -17.16 8.66
C VAL A 78 20.97 -15.75 8.79
N VAL A 79 20.19 -15.48 9.85
CA VAL A 79 19.63 -14.14 10.12
C VAL A 79 20.75 -13.09 10.21
N ASN A 80 21.78 -13.35 11.01
CA ASN A 80 22.89 -12.43 11.18
C ASN A 80 23.69 -12.22 9.87
N THR A 81 23.85 -13.26 9.06
CA THR A 81 24.50 -13.17 7.75
C THR A 81 23.67 -12.32 6.78
N LEU A 82 22.35 -12.51 6.72
CA LEU A 82 21.46 -11.70 5.89
C LEU A 82 21.52 -10.22 6.28
N LEU A 83 21.45 -9.92 7.58
CA LEU A 83 21.60 -8.55 8.08
C LEU A 83 22.97 -7.95 7.75
N HIS A 84 24.05 -8.74 7.89
CA HIS A 84 25.39 -8.27 7.57
C HIS A 84 25.51 -7.82 6.12
N TYR A 85 25.11 -8.66 5.17
CA TYR A 85 25.21 -8.32 3.74
C TYR A 85 24.23 -7.23 3.32
N ALA A 86 22.99 -7.25 3.81
CA ALA A 86 22.01 -6.20 3.50
C ALA A 86 22.49 -4.82 3.98
N SER A 87 23.01 -4.72 5.21
CA SER A 87 23.55 -3.47 5.76
C SER A 87 24.83 -2.95 5.10
N LYS A 88 25.40 -3.73 4.18
CA LYS A 88 26.63 -3.41 3.44
C LYS A 88 26.36 -3.14 1.96
N SER A 89 25.10 -2.97 1.57
CA SER A 89 24.77 -2.59 0.20
C SER A 89 25.47 -1.29 -0.21
N ASN A 90 25.86 -1.19 -1.48
CA ASN A 90 26.40 0.04 -2.06
C ASN A 90 25.30 0.94 -2.62
N ASP A 91 24.04 0.54 -2.54
CA ASP A 91 22.92 1.34 -3.03
C ASP A 91 22.73 2.60 -2.18
N SER A 92 22.31 3.69 -2.81
CA SER A 92 22.16 4.98 -2.13
C SER A 92 20.99 5.04 -1.14
N TYR A 93 20.00 4.16 -1.32
CA TYR A 93 18.80 4.09 -0.49
C TYR A 93 18.69 2.67 0.08
N HIS A 94 19.28 2.48 1.27
CA HIS A 94 19.21 1.24 2.03
C HIS A 94 19.21 1.55 3.52
N MET A 95 18.66 0.64 4.32
CA MET A 95 18.71 0.71 5.77
C MET A 95 20.07 0.25 6.29
N ALA A 96 20.66 1.03 7.20
CA ALA A 96 21.86 0.65 7.92
C ALA A 96 21.58 -0.48 8.92
N TYR A 97 22.64 -1.14 9.39
CA TYR A 97 22.52 -2.24 10.36
C TYR A 97 21.76 -1.85 11.64
N SER A 98 21.91 -0.61 12.10
CA SER A 98 21.20 -0.06 13.27
C SER A 98 19.68 0.02 13.08
N GLU A 99 19.21 0.00 11.84
CA GLU A 99 17.80 0.10 11.46
C GLU A 99 17.22 -1.27 11.15
N LEU A 100 17.98 -2.10 10.43
CA LEU A 100 17.59 -3.48 10.12
C LEU A 100 17.45 -4.35 11.37
N LYS A 101 18.38 -4.19 12.33
CA LYS A 101 18.49 -5.10 13.47
C LYS A 101 17.26 -5.04 14.40
N PRO A 102 16.74 -3.88 14.84
CA PRO A 102 15.54 -3.82 15.66
C PRO A 102 14.32 -4.52 15.03
N ILE A 103 14.09 -4.30 13.73
CA ILE A 103 13.00 -4.93 12.98
C ILE A 103 13.18 -6.45 12.95
N SER A 104 14.39 -6.92 12.61
CA SER A 104 14.73 -8.35 12.60
C SER A 104 14.60 -9.01 13.97
N ASP A 105 14.97 -8.31 15.05
CA ASP A 105 14.84 -8.80 16.41
C ASP A 105 13.38 -9.04 16.80
N VAL A 106 12.47 -8.17 16.35
CA VAL A 106 11.02 -8.36 16.54
C VAL A 106 10.51 -9.53 15.72
N LEU A 107 10.84 -9.60 14.43
CA LEU A 107 10.43 -10.72 13.55
C LEU A 107 10.84 -12.08 14.13
N ARG A 108 12.09 -12.19 14.60
CA ARG A 108 12.61 -13.43 15.20
C ARG A 108 11.87 -13.87 16.46
N LYS A 109 11.36 -12.91 17.24
CA LYS A 109 10.62 -13.18 18.49
C LYS A 109 9.11 -13.31 18.26
N CYS A 110 8.64 -13.00 17.06
CA CYS A 110 7.24 -13.07 16.70
C CYS A 110 6.77 -14.52 16.68
N SER A 111 5.54 -14.76 17.12
CA SER A 111 4.94 -16.10 17.07
C SER A 111 4.62 -16.45 15.61
N SER A 112 4.91 -17.69 15.19
CA SER A 112 4.60 -18.14 13.83
C SER A 112 3.15 -18.63 13.71
N PRO A 113 2.42 -18.28 12.64
CA PRO A 113 2.83 -17.35 11.58
C PRO A 113 2.79 -15.90 12.07
N CYS A 114 3.85 -15.13 11.76
CA CYS A 114 3.88 -13.70 12.06
C CYS A 114 3.32 -12.92 10.87
N ASN A 115 2.33 -12.07 11.11
CA ASN A 115 1.75 -11.21 10.08
C ASN A 115 2.54 -9.89 10.01
N PHE A 116 3.25 -9.69 8.90
CA PHE A 116 4.07 -8.51 8.66
C PHE A 116 3.54 -7.69 7.47
N LEU A 117 3.13 -6.44 7.71
CA LEU A 117 2.76 -5.49 6.68
C LEU A 117 3.91 -4.52 6.44
N VAL A 118 4.26 -4.26 5.19
CA VAL A 118 5.32 -3.32 4.83
C VAL A 118 4.77 -2.30 3.85
N PHE A 119 4.84 -1.02 4.19
CA PHE A 119 4.63 0.06 3.24
C PHE A 119 5.97 0.41 2.60
N GLY A 120 6.03 0.33 1.27
CA GLY A 120 7.20 0.55 0.42
C GLY A 120 7.80 -0.74 -0.12
N LEU A 121 7.97 -0.84 -1.44
CA LEU A 121 8.88 -1.80 -2.07
C LEU A 121 10.28 -1.19 -2.14
N THR A 122 11.14 -1.64 -1.23
CA THR A 122 12.51 -1.13 -1.08
C THR A 122 13.55 -2.19 -1.38
N GLN A 123 14.82 -1.84 -1.20
CA GLN A 123 15.93 -2.78 -1.39
C GLN A 123 15.87 -3.96 -0.41
N GLU A 124 15.25 -3.76 0.74
CA GLU A 124 15.08 -4.75 1.80
C GLU A 124 13.87 -5.67 1.59
N THR A 125 13.08 -5.51 0.52
CA THR A 125 11.85 -6.30 0.28
C THR A 125 12.09 -7.81 0.40
N LEU A 126 13.10 -8.34 -0.28
CA LEU A 126 13.46 -9.76 -0.20
C LEU A 126 14.02 -10.16 1.16
N LEU A 127 14.71 -9.24 1.84
CA LEU A 127 15.20 -9.45 3.21
C LEU A 127 14.01 -9.64 4.15
N TRP A 128 12.99 -8.77 4.08
CA TRP A 128 11.77 -8.85 4.89
C TRP A 128 10.99 -10.13 4.65
N LYS A 129 10.81 -10.52 3.39
CA LYS A 129 10.17 -11.80 3.06
C LYS A 129 10.97 -12.99 3.64
N SER A 130 12.29 -12.95 3.53
CA SER A 130 13.16 -14.01 4.01
C SER A 130 13.20 -14.11 5.54
N LEU A 131 13.34 -12.98 6.23
CA LEU A 131 13.41 -12.93 7.70
C LEU A 131 12.09 -13.33 8.35
N ASN A 132 10.95 -13.04 7.72
CA ASN A 132 9.64 -13.51 8.18
C ASN A 132 9.33 -14.95 7.72
N HIS A 133 10.30 -15.85 7.90
CA HIS A 133 10.18 -17.25 7.49
C HIS A 133 9.00 -17.94 8.19
N ASN A 134 8.21 -18.71 7.42
CA ASN A 134 6.92 -19.29 7.87
C ASN A 134 5.86 -18.27 8.33
N GLY A 135 6.07 -16.99 8.06
CA GLY A 135 5.10 -15.92 8.30
C GLY A 135 4.39 -15.48 7.03
N ARG A 136 3.51 -14.50 7.20
CA ARG A 136 2.85 -13.79 6.10
C ARG A 136 3.46 -12.42 5.98
N THR A 137 3.98 -12.06 4.81
CA THR A 137 4.46 -10.70 4.53
C THR A 137 3.72 -10.13 3.34
N VAL A 138 3.12 -8.95 3.50
CA VAL A 138 2.45 -8.20 2.42
C VAL A 138 3.12 -6.85 2.27
N PHE A 139 3.35 -6.45 1.02
CA PHE A 139 3.96 -5.17 0.65
C PHE A 139 2.94 -4.26 -0.02
N ILE A 140 2.97 -2.98 0.30
CA ILE A 140 2.11 -1.94 -0.25
C ILE A 140 2.99 -0.86 -0.88
N ASP A 141 2.78 -0.52 -2.15
CA ASP A 141 3.56 0.51 -2.84
C ASP A 141 2.68 1.56 -3.53
N GLU A 142 3.20 2.76 -3.76
CA GLU A 142 2.51 3.80 -4.53
C GLU A 142 2.42 3.49 -6.03
N ASN A 143 3.30 2.63 -6.56
CA ASN A 143 3.46 2.44 -7.99
C ASN A 143 2.97 1.05 -8.45
N ARG A 144 1.75 1.03 -8.99
CA ARG A 144 1.13 -0.17 -9.58
C ARG A 144 2.00 -0.94 -10.57
N TYR A 145 2.78 -0.25 -11.38
CA TYR A 145 3.62 -0.89 -12.38
C TYR A 145 4.85 -1.51 -11.74
N TYR A 146 5.38 -0.86 -10.69
CA TYR A 146 6.50 -1.38 -9.95
C TYR A 146 6.10 -2.59 -9.10
N ALA A 147 4.94 -2.54 -8.43
CA ALA A 147 4.39 -3.70 -7.72
C ALA A 147 4.19 -4.91 -8.65
N ALA A 148 3.48 -4.74 -9.76
CA ALA A 148 3.26 -5.82 -10.73
C ALA A 148 4.56 -6.38 -11.33
N TYR A 149 5.52 -5.50 -11.65
CA TYR A 149 6.84 -5.91 -12.12
C TYR A 149 7.60 -6.72 -11.07
N TYR A 150 7.54 -6.30 -9.80
CA TYR A 150 8.25 -6.97 -8.71
C TYR A 150 7.66 -8.35 -8.42
N GLU A 151 6.33 -8.51 -8.47
CA GLU A 151 5.66 -9.81 -8.35
C GLU A 151 6.00 -10.75 -9.53
N GLU A 152 6.13 -10.23 -10.75
CA GLU A 152 6.58 -11.02 -11.90
C GLU A 152 8.02 -11.54 -11.70
N LEU A 153 8.89 -10.69 -11.16
CA LEU A 153 10.29 -11.04 -10.90
C LEU A 153 10.45 -11.98 -9.70
N HIS A 154 9.61 -11.81 -8.67
CA HIS A 154 9.63 -12.55 -7.41
C HIS A 154 8.23 -13.08 -7.08
N PRO A 155 7.81 -14.23 -7.66
CA PRO A 155 6.46 -14.77 -7.49
C PRO A 155 6.06 -15.13 -6.06
N GLU A 156 7.03 -15.16 -5.14
CA GLU A 156 6.81 -15.36 -3.71
C GLU A 156 6.44 -14.07 -2.94
N ILE A 157 6.53 -12.90 -3.57
CA ILE A 157 6.18 -11.61 -2.99
C ILE A 157 4.69 -11.33 -3.22
N ASP A 158 3.98 -10.99 -2.15
CA ASP A 158 2.61 -10.50 -2.21
C ASP A 158 2.66 -8.97 -2.15
N ALA A 159 2.54 -8.28 -3.29
CA ALA A 159 2.63 -6.82 -3.37
C ALA A 159 1.39 -6.19 -4.01
N TYR A 160 0.91 -5.11 -3.41
CA TYR A 160 -0.27 -4.38 -3.90
C TYR A 160 0.04 -2.90 -4.01
N ASP A 161 -0.65 -2.22 -4.92
CA ASP A 161 -0.61 -0.77 -4.98
C ASP A 161 -1.76 -0.11 -4.23
N VAL A 162 -1.50 1.11 -3.76
CA VAL A 162 -2.51 2.02 -3.24
C VAL A 162 -2.29 3.43 -3.75
N GLN A 163 -3.36 4.21 -3.80
CA GLN A 163 -3.27 5.61 -4.15
C GLN A 163 -3.12 6.49 -2.90
N TYR A 164 -1.93 7.04 -2.68
CA TYR A 164 -1.76 8.11 -1.70
C TYR A 164 -2.31 9.44 -2.26
N THR A 165 -3.22 10.06 -1.51
CA THR A 165 -3.99 11.23 -1.96
C THR A 165 -3.66 12.50 -1.18
N THR A 166 -2.79 12.39 -0.18
CA THR A 166 -2.37 13.50 0.69
C THR A 166 -1.06 14.11 0.23
N LYS A 167 -0.73 15.32 0.70
CA LYS A 167 0.56 15.97 0.46
C LYS A 167 1.30 16.29 1.74
N ILE A 168 2.64 16.22 1.69
CA ILE A 168 3.50 16.60 2.82
C ILE A 168 3.20 18.03 3.31
N SER A 169 2.98 18.98 2.40
CA SER A 169 2.63 20.37 2.73
C SER A 169 1.33 20.52 3.52
N GLU A 170 0.41 19.57 3.43
CA GLU A 170 -0.92 19.59 4.06
C GLU A 170 -0.94 18.94 5.46
N THR A 171 0.20 18.38 5.92
CA THR A 171 0.28 17.57 7.15
C THR A 171 -0.42 18.18 8.35
N ARG A 172 -0.17 19.47 8.64
CA ARG A 172 -0.74 20.15 9.81
C ARG A 172 -2.26 20.28 9.72
N GLU A 173 -2.77 20.59 8.53
CA GLU A 173 -4.21 20.73 8.29
C GLU A 173 -4.91 19.37 8.37
N LEU A 174 -4.31 18.33 7.79
CA LEU A 174 -4.86 16.98 7.84
C LEU A 174 -4.91 16.43 9.27
N ILE A 175 -3.87 16.66 10.08
CA ILE A 175 -3.87 16.31 11.51
C ILE A 175 -4.97 17.08 12.25
N ALA A 176 -5.11 18.39 12.02
CA ALA A 176 -6.15 19.19 12.66
C ALA A 176 -7.56 18.70 12.28
N SER A 177 -7.79 18.43 11.00
CA SER A 177 -9.06 17.88 10.50
C SER A 177 -9.37 16.51 11.09
N ALA A 178 -8.38 15.62 11.19
CA ALA A 178 -8.57 14.31 11.81
C ALA A 178 -8.94 14.40 13.30
N LYS A 179 -8.36 15.36 14.04
CA LYS A 179 -8.74 15.64 15.44
C LYS A 179 -10.19 16.07 15.57
N GLU A 180 -10.66 16.96 14.70
CA GLU A 180 -12.05 17.41 14.69
C GLU A 180 -13.01 16.26 14.35
N GLN A 181 -12.58 15.34 13.48
CA GLN A 181 -13.36 14.19 13.04
C GLN A 181 -13.15 12.92 13.88
N ILE A 182 -12.46 13.00 15.03
CA ILE A 182 -12.12 11.83 15.85
C ILE A 182 -13.33 11.04 16.35
N ARG A 183 -14.50 11.68 16.42
CA ARG A 183 -15.77 11.05 16.81
C ARG A 183 -16.63 10.59 15.62
N ASN A 184 -16.19 10.86 14.39
CA ASN A 184 -16.89 10.55 13.15
C ASN A 184 -16.01 9.70 12.22
N GLU A 185 -15.39 10.31 11.20
CA GLU A 185 -14.71 9.59 10.12
C GLU A 185 -13.28 9.14 10.46
N CYS A 186 -12.59 9.83 11.38
CA CYS A 186 -11.18 9.57 11.71
C CYS A 186 -11.03 8.95 13.10
N ARG A 187 -11.76 7.86 13.38
CA ARG A 187 -11.74 7.18 14.68
C ARG A 187 -10.51 6.28 14.85
N PRO A 188 -10.00 6.08 16.08
CA PRO A 188 -8.88 5.19 16.34
C PRO A 188 -9.23 3.71 16.13
N VAL A 189 -10.49 3.33 16.32
CA VAL A 189 -11.03 2.00 15.98
C VAL A 189 -12.13 2.19 14.95
N GLN A 190 -11.92 1.67 13.74
CA GLN A 190 -12.87 1.84 12.63
C GLN A 190 -12.63 0.87 11.48
N ASN A 191 -13.64 0.74 10.63
CA ASN A 191 -13.52 0.03 9.36
C ASN A 191 -12.92 0.96 8.29
N LEU A 192 -11.66 0.73 7.94
CA LEU A 192 -10.95 1.54 6.94
C LEU A 192 -11.49 1.34 5.51
N LEU A 193 -12.06 0.18 5.17
CA LEU A 193 -12.60 -0.09 3.82
C LEU A 193 -13.73 0.88 3.43
N PHE A 194 -14.46 1.41 4.42
CA PHE A 194 -15.56 2.37 4.21
C PHE A 194 -15.31 3.70 4.91
N SER A 195 -14.06 3.99 5.26
CA SER A 195 -13.68 5.23 5.95
C SER A 195 -13.60 6.38 4.94
N GLU A 196 -14.24 7.50 5.27
CA GLU A 196 -14.11 8.76 4.53
C GLU A 196 -13.02 9.68 5.11
N CYS A 197 -12.28 9.25 6.14
CA CYS A 197 -11.13 9.99 6.65
C CYS A 197 -10.05 10.10 5.57
N LYS A 198 -9.65 11.32 5.23
CA LYS A 198 -8.59 11.59 4.24
C LYS A 198 -7.24 10.91 4.56
N LEU A 199 -7.00 10.58 5.84
CA LEU A 199 -5.80 9.88 6.28
C LEU A 199 -5.91 8.35 6.23
N GLY A 200 -7.13 7.81 6.09
CA GLY A 200 -7.35 6.37 5.96
C GLY A 200 -7.07 5.90 4.55
N ILE A 201 -6.35 4.79 4.41
CA ILE A 201 -6.19 4.09 3.13
C ILE A 201 -7.35 3.08 3.00
N ASN A 202 -8.26 3.32 2.05
CA ASN A 202 -9.51 2.56 1.87
C ASN A 202 -9.54 1.70 0.59
N ASP A 203 -8.41 1.60 -0.12
CA ASP A 203 -8.25 0.88 -1.39
C ASP A 203 -7.33 -0.35 -1.30
N PHE A 204 -7.04 -0.87 -0.09
CA PHE A 204 -6.37 -2.18 0.00
C PHE A 204 -7.26 -3.31 -0.55
N PRO A 205 -6.66 -4.44 -0.98
CA PRO A 205 -7.40 -5.67 -1.11
C PRO A 205 -8.13 -6.03 0.19
N ASN A 206 -9.40 -6.44 0.10
CA ASN A 206 -10.27 -6.67 1.27
C ASN A 206 -9.62 -7.52 2.37
N HIS A 207 -8.86 -8.55 2.00
CA HIS A 207 -8.23 -9.45 2.94
C HIS A 207 -7.18 -8.76 3.83
N VAL A 208 -6.56 -7.66 3.37
CA VAL A 208 -5.52 -6.92 4.13
C VAL A 208 -6.13 -6.24 5.37
N TYR A 209 -7.38 -5.78 5.27
CA TYR A 209 -8.13 -5.22 6.40
C TYR A 209 -8.53 -6.27 7.45
N GLU A 210 -8.56 -7.54 7.07
CA GLU A 210 -8.98 -8.64 7.95
C GLU A 210 -7.82 -9.29 8.70
N VAL A 211 -6.57 -8.96 8.35
CA VAL A 211 -5.38 -9.50 9.01
C VAL A 211 -5.11 -8.78 10.32
N ASP A 212 -4.98 -9.57 11.39
CA ASP A 212 -4.46 -9.13 12.67
C ASP A 212 -2.92 -9.00 12.58
N TRP A 213 -2.43 -7.87 12.08
CA TRP A 213 -0.99 -7.60 11.89
C TRP A 213 -0.22 -7.61 13.22
N ASP A 214 0.92 -8.30 13.26
CA ASP A 214 1.81 -8.34 14.44
C ASP A 214 2.93 -7.30 14.35
N LEU A 215 3.37 -7.04 13.13
CA LEU A 215 4.40 -6.09 12.80
C LEU A 215 3.97 -5.27 11.58
N ILE A 216 4.23 -3.97 11.62
CA ILE A 216 4.05 -3.06 10.50
C ILE A 216 5.32 -2.23 10.33
N LEU A 217 5.89 -2.19 9.13
CA LEU A 217 7.00 -1.31 8.77
C LEU A 217 6.51 -0.25 7.79
N ILE A 218 6.77 1.01 8.12
CA ILE A 218 6.40 2.16 7.30
C ILE A 218 7.67 2.77 6.70
N ASP A 219 7.98 2.36 5.47
CA ASP A 219 9.13 2.85 4.69
C ASP A 219 8.71 3.45 3.32
N GLY A 220 7.42 3.52 3.07
CA GLY A 220 6.81 4.13 1.90
C GLY A 220 5.60 5.00 2.29
N PRO A 221 5.19 5.96 1.44
CA PRO A 221 5.82 6.34 0.18
C PRO A 221 7.15 7.09 0.38
N ARG A 222 7.92 7.27 -0.69
CA ARG A 222 9.26 7.92 -0.64
C ARG A 222 9.24 9.34 -0.08
N GLY A 223 8.22 10.13 -0.43
CA GLY A 223 8.13 11.54 -0.05
C GLY A 223 8.91 12.46 -1.00
N ASP A 224 8.43 12.57 -2.24
CA ASP A 224 9.04 13.34 -3.34
C ASP A 224 8.88 14.86 -3.21
N GLY A 225 9.07 15.41 -2.01
CA GLY A 225 8.94 16.83 -1.70
C GLY A 225 7.54 17.26 -1.22
N PRO A 226 7.32 18.57 -1.01
CA PRO A 226 6.14 19.09 -0.31
C PRO A 226 4.81 18.83 -1.02
N ASP A 227 4.84 18.67 -2.35
CA ASP A 227 3.65 18.40 -3.17
C ASP A 227 3.37 16.90 -3.36
N GLY A 228 4.32 16.04 -2.97
CA GLY A 228 4.19 14.58 -3.02
C GLY A 228 3.57 14.00 -1.75
N PRO A 229 3.18 12.71 -1.80
CA PRO A 229 2.62 12.04 -0.64
C PRO A 229 3.66 11.82 0.45
N GLY A 230 3.24 11.99 1.70
CA GLY A 230 4.03 11.66 2.89
C GLY A 230 3.54 10.40 3.58
N ARG A 231 4.24 9.97 4.64
CA ARG A 231 3.88 8.77 5.40
C ARG A 231 2.70 8.95 6.37
N MET A 232 1.98 10.07 6.32
CA MET A 232 0.84 10.35 7.22
C MET A 232 -0.28 9.30 7.07
N GLN A 233 -0.64 8.96 5.83
CA GLN A 233 -1.68 7.97 5.53
C GLN A 233 -1.28 6.57 6.02
N PRO A 234 -0.07 6.05 5.70
CA PRO A 234 0.44 4.82 6.30
C PRO A 234 0.48 4.84 7.83
N ILE A 235 0.94 5.92 8.46
CA ILE A 235 1.04 6.04 9.93
C ILE A 235 -0.35 5.99 10.58
N PHE A 236 -1.29 6.79 10.09
CA PHE A 236 -2.68 6.78 10.56
C PHE A 236 -3.31 5.39 10.40
N THR A 237 -3.20 4.83 9.19
CA THR A 237 -3.77 3.53 8.82
C THR A 237 -3.21 2.41 9.69
N SER A 238 -1.90 2.38 9.91
CA SER A 238 -1.23 1.40 10.78
C SER A 238 -1.72 1.51 12.22
N GLY A 239 -1.90 2.74 12.71
CA GLY A 239 -2.46 3.00 14.02
C GLY A 239 -3.89 2.48 14.17
N VAL A 240 -4.73 2.61 13.14
CA VAL A 240 -6.11 2.10 13.14
C VAL A 240 -6.13 0.57 13.02
N LEU A 241 -5.32 -0.03 12.14
CA LEU A 241 -5.21 -1.48 11.98
C LEU A 241 -4.79 -2.15 13.31
N ALA A 242 -3.76 -1.62 13.98
CA ALA A 242 -3.28 -2.14 15.25
C ALA A 242 -4.35 -2.08 16.36
N ARG A 243 -5.13 -0.99 16.39
CA ARG A 243 -6.17 -0.77 17.40
C ARG A 243 -7.45 -1.56 17.12
N SER A 244 -7.73 -1.86 15.85
CA SER A 244 -8.94 -2.53 15.38
C SER A 244 -8.80 -4.05 15.28
N LYS A 245 -7.67 -4.63 15.73
CA LYS A 245 -7.45 -6.08 15.73
C LYS A 245 -8.61 -6.83 16.38
N LYS A 246 -8.99 -7.96 15.82
CA LYS A 246 -10.09 -8.80 16.35
C LYS A 246 -9.56 -9.90 17.27
N GLY A 247 -8.37 -10.42 16.98
CA GLY A 247 -7.70 -11.47 17.75
C GLY A 247 -6.18 -11.38 17.72
N GLY A 248 -5.54 -12.52 18.02
CA GLY A 248 -4.08 -12.64 18.06
C GLY A 248 -3.44 -11.89 19.24
N ASN A 249 -2.17 -11.52 19.07
CA ASN A 249 -1.46 -10.70 20.04
C ASN A 249 -2.11 -9.30 20.09
N PRO A 250 -2.54 -8.79 21.25
CA PRO A 250 -3.14 -7.46 21.34
C PRO A 250 -2.15 -6.34 21.00
N LYS A 251 -0.84 -6.61 21.00
CA LYS A 251 0.21 -5.64 20.65
C LYS A 251 0.61 -5.79 19.19
N THR A 252 0.78 -4.64 18.54
CA THR A 252 1.36 -4.52 17.20
C THR A 252 2.62 -3.69 17.28
N HIS A 253 3.72 -4.21 16.76
CA HIS A 253 4.95 -3.45 16.59
C HIS A 253 4.82 -2.59 15.34
N ILE A 254 5.07 -1.29 15.43
CA ILE A 254 5.02 -0.37 14.27
C ILE A 254 6.36 0.34 14.20
N PHE A 255 7.06 0.16 13.09
CA PHE A 255 8.31 0.85 12.79
C PHE A 255 8.07 1.95 11.78
N VAL A 256 8.55 3.15 12.06
CA VAL A 256 8.46 4.31 11.16
C VAL A 256 9.87 4.71 10.77
N HIS A 257 10.21 4.54 9.50
CA HIS A 257 11.50 4.94 8.95
C HIS A 257 11.53 6.45 8.63
N ASP A 258 12.71 7.00 8.35
CA ASP A 258 13.02 8.43 8.21
C ASP A 258 12.41 9.32 9.31
N TYR A 259 12.47 8.85 10.56
CA TYR A 259 11.79 9.52 11.67
C TYR A 259 12.34 10.93 12.00
N TYR A 260 13.41 11.39 11.36
CA TYR A 260 13.96 12.74 11.49
C TYR A 260 13.06 13.77 10.83
N ARG A 261 12.26 13.36 9.83
CA ARG A 261 11.33 14.20 9.09
C ARG A 261 10.14 14.60 9.95
N ASP A 262 9.71 15.85 9.80
CA ASP A 262 8.63 16.44 10.60
C ASP A 262 7.29 15.72 10.43
N VAL A 263 7.00 15.22 9.22
CA VAL A 263 5.73 14.56 8.89
C VAL A 263 5.55 13.29 9.73
N GLU A 264 6.61 12.49 9.82
CA GLU A 264 6.68 11.25 10.57
C GLU A 264 6.57 11.50 12.07
N LYS A 265 7.30 12.50 12.59
CA LYS A 265 7.20 12.89 14.01
C LYS A 265 5.80 13.36 14.38
N MET A 266 5.23 14.29 13.61
CA MET A 266 3.91 14.85 13.89
C MET A 266 2.81 13.79 13.79
N SER A 267 2.86 12.93 12.77
CA SER A 267 1.87 11.87 12.57
C SER A 267 2.04 10.75 13.58
N GLY A 268 3.29 10.38 13.92
CA GLY A 268 3.61 9.36 14.92
C GLY A 268 3.15 9.78 16.31
N ASP A 269 3.51 11.00 16.74
CA ASP A 269 3.08 11.55 18.02
C ASP A 269 1.56 11.63 18.15
N GLU A 270 0.85 11.91 17.05
CA GLU A 270 -0.61 12.05 17.06
C GLU A 270 -1.36 10.71 16.99
N PHE A 271 -0.98 9.83 16.05
CA PHE A 271 -1.77 8.64 15.72
C PHE A 271 -1.20 7.35 16.30
N LEU A 272 0.11 7.30 16.57
CA LEU A 272 0.74 6.16 17.25
C LEU A 272 0.98 6.42 18.74
N CYS A 273 1.01 7.69 19.12
CA CYS A 273 1.13 8.20 20.48
C CYS A 273 2.51 8.02 21.10
N LYS A 274 3.05 9.11 21.64
CA LYS A 274 4.39 9.14 22.25
C LYS A 274 4.53 8.18 23.43
N GLU A 275 3.46 7.90 24.16
CA GLU A 275 3.46 6.90 25.24
C GLU A 275 3.66 5.46 24.76
N ASN A 276 3.44 5.18 23.47
CA ASN A 276 3.67 3.88 22.85
C ASN A 276 5.06 3.78 22.20
N LEU A 277 5.85 4.86 22.20
CA LEU A 277 7.20 4.90 21.64
C LEU A 277 8.16 4.14 22.56
N VAL A 278 8.72 3.03 22.06
CA VAL A 278 9.64 2.16 22.81
C VAL A 278 11.08 2.65 22.69
N GLU A 279 11.52 2.88 21.46
CA GLU A 279 12.84 3.40 21.14
C GLU A 279 12.78 4.18 19.83
N TYR A 280 13.67 5.15 19.68
CA TYR A 280 13.87 5.83 18.40
C TYR A 280 15.29 6.37 18.30
N ASN A 281 15.73 6.56 17.08
CA ASN A 281 16.85 7.41 16.72
C ASN A 281 16.39 8.36 15.61
N ASP A 282 17.32 9.06 14.97
CA ASP A 282 16.96 9.99 13.89
C ASP A 282 16.31 9.28 12.69
N THR A 283 16.61 8.01 12.41
CA THR A 283 16.14 7.37 11.17
C THR A 283 15.01 6.37 11.40
N LEU A 284 14.89 5.78 12.59
CA LEU A 284 13.88 4.77 12.89
C LEU A 284 13.22 5.02 14.25
N ALA A 285 11.89 4.97 14.28
CA ALA A 285 11.12 4.91 15.52
C ALA A 285 10.37 3.58 15.63
N HIS A 286 10.36 3.01 16.83
CA HIS A 286 9.65 1.79 17.17
C HIS A 286 8.53 2.08 18.17
N PHE A 287 7.29 1.91 17.73
CA PHE A 287 6.09 1.98 18.57
C PHE A 287 5.55 0.58 18.85
N VAL A 288 4.91 0.41 20.01
CA VAL A 288 4.10 -0.78 20.34
C VAL A 288 2.69 -0.32 20.67
N VAL A 289 1.77 -0.52 19.73
CA VAL A 289 0.38 -0.07 19.83
C VAL A 289 -0.51 -1.25 20.21
N GLU A 290 -1.31 -1.06 21.25
CA GLU A 290 -2.26 -2.07 21.74
C GLU A 290 -3.64 -1.92 21.09
N ARG A 291 -4.34 -3.04 20.94
CA ARG A 291 -5.76 -3.11 20.58
C ARG A 291 -6.59 -2.23 21.52
N MET A 292 -7.61 -1.58 20.99
CA MET A 292 -8.53 -0.74 21.74
C MET A 292 -9.97 -1.23 21.60
N GLU A 293 -10.81 -0.90 22.59
CA GLU A 293 -12.26 -1.15 22.52
C GLU A 293 -12.92 -0.26 21.46
N GLU A 294 -13.96 -0.78 20.79
CA GLU A 294 -14.65 -0.10 19.67
C GLU A 294 -15.19 1.29 20.03
N ASN A 295 -15.53 1.52 21.29
CA ASN A 295 -16.08 2.78 21.79
C ASN A 295 -15.00 3.79 22.21
N SER A 296 -13.73 3.57 21.86
CA SER A 296 -12.68 4.55 22.13
C SER A 296 -12.61 5.63 21.05
N PHE A 297 -12.60 6.89 21.49
CA PHE A 297 -12.54 8.07 20.61
C PHE A 297 -11.34 8.98 20.94
N GLN A 298 -10.27 8.39 21.45
CA GLN A 298 -9.01 9.06 21.74
C GLN A 298 -7.87 8.18 21.23
N TYR A 299 -6.94 8.76 20.46
CA TYR A 299 -5.73 8.05 20.05
C TYR A 299 -4.79 7.87 21.24
N CYS A 300 -4.49 8.98 21.92
CA CYS A 300 -3.49 9.06 22.97
C CYS A 300 -4.12 9.42 24.32
N ARG A 301 -3.50 8.97 25.40
CA ARG A 301 -3.94 9.28 26.76
C ARG A 301 -3.74 10.77 27.04
N ASN A 302 -4.78 11.45 27.52
CA ASN A 302 -4.66 12.83 27.96
C ASN A 302 -3.68 12.94 29.14
N ASN A 303 -2.51 13.54 28.92
CA ASN A 303 -1.51 13.82 29.97
C ASN A 303 -1.93 14.91 30.98
N ASN A 304 -3.19 15.36 30.97
CA ASN A 304 -3.71 16.38 31.89
C ASN A 304 -3.70 15.98 33.38
N ASN A 305 -3.36 14.74 33.73
CA ASN A 305 -3.27 14.30 35.13
C ASN A 305 -1.94 14.64 35.81
N ASN A 306 -0.86 14.94 35.07
CA ASN A 306 0.45 15.27 35.69
C ASN A 306 0.61 16.75 36.09
N ILE A 307 -0.33 17.62 35.72
CA ILE A 307 -0.32 19.04 36.14
C ILE A 307 -1.12 19.24 37.45
N ARG A 308 -2.01 18.31 37.81
CA ARG A 308 -2.77 18.39 39.08
C ARG A 308 -2.02 17.82 40.28
N SER A 309 -1.14 16.84 40.10
CA SER A 309 -0.37 16.25 41.21
C SER A 309 0.77 17.16 41.73
N THR A 310 1.29 18.06 40.90
CA THR A 310 2.37 18.99 41.27
C THR A 310 1.89 20.28 41.95
N LYS A 311 0.58 20.59 41.90
CA LYS A 311 -0.02 21.72 42.66
C LYS A 311 -0.50 21.34 44.06
N ALA A 312 -0.65 20.04 44.36
CA ALA A 312 -1.10 19.59 45.68
C ALA A 312 0.06 19.39 46.67
N SER A 313 1.31 19.33 46.21
CA SER A 313 2.49 19.10 47.04
C SER A 313 3.23 20.38 47.48
N SER A 314 2.71 21.57 47.17
CA SER A 314 3.30 22.87 47.57
C SER A 314 2.44 23.67 48.56
N SER A 315 1.48 23.00 49.23
CA SER A 315 0.69 23.62 50.30
C SER A 315 0.53 22.67 51.48
N SER A 316 1.59 22.54 52.28
CA SER A 316 1.59 22.12 53.69
C SER A 316 2.90 22.55 54.34
#